data_AF-A0A1V5KUY4-F1
#
_entry.id   AF-A0A1V5KUY4-F1
#
_cell.length_a   1.000
_cell.length_b   1.000
_cell.length_c   1.000
_cell.angle_alpha   90.00
_cell.angle_beta   90.00
_cell.angle_gamma   90.00
#
_symmetry.space_group_name_H-M   'P 1'
#
loop_
_entity.id
_entity.type
_entity.pdbx_description
1 polymer ?
#
loop_
_entity_poly.entity_id
_entity_poly.type
_entity_poly.pdbx_seq_one_letter_code
_entity_poly.pdbx_strand_id
1 'polypeptide(L)'
;MIPIIIKKRALLLIAFALLGVMLLFLSWRGCYREKELTVPGTPVTSSTGPEALYGPGAPTEDEAGQSIMTTGTTIPVVEEQDFFVDYRLERSRMRGQRVEWLREVINNINSSDDTRQKAQDHLMAISRSMEKETELENLIRAKGFKDAAVLVDDRSVTAIIESNRLTAEELSSIAGLVSRSTGVEPQNVVVIPRGVE
;
A
#
# COMPACT_ATOMS: atom_id res chain seq x y z
N MET A 1 12.85 -24.67 -67.50
CA MET A 1 12.64 -24.94 -66.06
C MET A 1 14.02 -25.10 -65.43
N ILE A 2 14.45 -24.18 -64.57
CA ILE A 2 15.79 -24.19 -63.97
C ILE A 2 15.72 -24.92 -62.63
N PRO A 3 16.44 -26.04 -62.42
CA PRO A 3 16.41 -26.73 -61.15
C PRO A 3 17.20 -25.95 -60.09
N ILE A 4 16.53 -25.54 -59.00
CA ILE A 4 17.16 -24.85 -57.88
C ILE A 4 17.75 -25.90 -56.93
N ILE A 5 19.07 -25.98 -56.85
CA ILE A 5 19.79 -26.93 -55.97
C ILE A 5 20.11 -26.22 -54.65
N ILE A 6 19.26 -26.40 -53.64
CA ILE A 6 19.45 -25.80 -52.31
C ILE A 6 20.35 -26.70 -51.46
N LYS A 7 21.48 -26.17 -50.98
CA LYS A 7 22.41 -26.88 -50.08
C LYS A 7 21.73 -27.12 -48.73
N LYS A 8 21.87 -28.32 -48.15
CA LYS A 8 21.24 -28.71 -46.86
C LYS A 8 21.48 -27.71 -45.72
N ARG A 9 22.64 -27.04 -45.70
CA ARG A 9 22.96 -25.99 -44.71
C ARG A 9 22.17 -24.69 -44.92
N ALA A 10 21.90 -24.31 -46.17
CA ALA A 10 21.07 -23.15 -46.49
C ALA A 10 19.59 -23.39 -46.15
N LEU A 11 19.12 -24.63 -46.33
CA LEU A 11 17.77 -25.03 -45.93
C LEU A 11 17.58 -24.94 -44.40
N LEU A 12 18.58 -25.34 -43.62
CA LEU A 12 18.56 -25.19 -42.15
C LEU A 12 18.49 -23.71 -41.72
N LEU A 13 19.26 -22.82 -42.34
CA LEU A 13 19.25 -21.40 -41.97
C LEU A 13 17.89 -20.72 -42.27
N ILE A 14 17.25 -21.06 -43.39
CA ILE A 14 15.92 -20.54 -43.73
C ILE A 14 14.87 -21.08 -42.74
N ALA A 15 14.97 -22.36 -42.35
CA ALA A 15 14.08 -22.94 -41.35
C ALA A 15 14.20 -22.26 -39.98
N PHE A 16 15.43 -21.98 -39.51
CA PHE A 16 15.65 -21.23 -38.26
C PHE A 16 15.16 -19.79 -38.33
N ALA A 17 15.33 -19.11 -39.47
CA ALA A 17 14.82 -17.76 -39.66
C ALA A 17 13.28 -17.71 -39.58
N LEU A 18 12.60 -18.67 -40.22
CA LEU A 18 11.14 -18.79 -40.15
C LEU A 18 10.66 -19.14 -38.74
N LEU A 19 11.37 -20.03 -38.03
CA LEU A 19 11.06 -20.38 -36.64
C LEU A 19 11.23 -19.16 -35.70
N GLY A 20 12.28 -18.37 -35.89
CA GLY A 20 12.53 -17.15 -35.09
C GLY A 20 11.43 -16.10 -35.30
N VAL A 21 11.03 -15.84 -36.54
CA VAL A 21 9.93 -14.90 -36.86
C VAL A 21 8.60 -15.42 -36.33
N MET A 22 8.36 -16.73 -36.40
CA MET A 22 7.19 -17.37 -35.82
C MET A 22 7.15 -17.19 -34.29
N LEU A 23 8.27 -17.40 -33.58
CA LEU A 23 8.32 -17.19 -32.13
C LEU A 23 8.11 -15.72 -31.75
N LEU A 24 8.68 -14.79 -32.52
CA LEU A 24 8.48 -13.35 -32.31
C LEU A 24 7.01 -12.95 -32.55
N PHE A 25 6.37 -13.54 -33.57
CA PHE A 25 4.93 -13.37 -33.84
C PHE A 25 4.05 -14.02 -32.76
N LEU A 26 4.42 -15.18 -32.24
CA LEU A 26 3.74 -15.83 -31.12
C LEU A 26 3.92 -15.04 -29.82
N SER A 27 5.08 -14.43 -29.57
CA SER A 27 5.27 -13.50 -28.45
C SER A 27 4.43 -12.24 -28.60
N TRP A 28 4.30 -11.70 -29.82
CA TRP A 28 3.43 -10.54 -30.09
C TRP A 28 1.94 -10.88 -29.93
N ARG A 29 1.56 -12.12 -30.26
CA ARG A 29 0.17 -12.61 -30.19
C ARG A 29 -0.18 -13.23 -28.83
N GLY A 30 0.82 -13.60 -28.03
CA GLY A 30 0.70 -14.34 -26.78
C GLY A 30 0.52 -13.48 -25.52
N CYS A 31 0.61 -12.16 -25.63
CA CYS A 31 0.36 -11.26 -24.50
C CYS A 31 -1.14 -10.93 -24.28
N TYR A 32 -2.07 -11.61 -24.97
CA TYR A 32 -3.52 -11.45 -24.80
C TYR A 32 -4.26 -12.79 -24.63
N ARG A 33 -3.82 -13.62 -23.69
CA ARG A 33 -4.68 -14.65 -23.09
C ARG A 33 -4.40 -14.74 -21.60
N GLU A 34 -5.02 -13.83 -20.88
CA GLU A 34 -5.20 -13.95 -19.45
C GLU A 34 -6.34 -14.92 -19.14
N LYS A 35 -6.23 -15.52 -17.95
CA LYS A 35 -7.17 -16.36 -17.19
C LYS A 35 -7.10 -17.86 -17.47
N GLU A 36 -7.03 -18.75 -16.47
CA GLU A 36 -7.41 -18.57 -15.06
C GLU A 36 -6.82 -19.72 -14.22
N LEU A 37 -6.27 -19.41 -13.03
CA LEU A 37 -6.00 -20.40 -11.99
C LEU A 37 -7.18 -20.34 -11.02
N THR A 38 -8.02 -21.37 -11.07
CA THR A 38 -9.25 -21.53 -10.28
C THR A 38 -8.94 -21.74 -8.80
N VAL A 39 -9.43 -20.84 -7.95
CA VAL A 39 -9.66 -21.06 -6.51
C VAL A 39 -11.19 -21.10 -6.31
N PRO A 40 -11.76 -22.11 -5.63
CA PRO A 40 -13.20 -22.32 -5.58
C PRO A 40 -13.92 -21.46 -4.52
N GLY A 41 -15.09 -20.93 -4.90
CA GLY A 41 -16.13 -20.31 -4.05
C GLY A 41 -15.95 -18.80 -3.85
N THR A 42 -16.90 -17.88 -3.99
CA THR A 42 -18.39 -17.90 -3.96
C THR A 42 -18.85 -16.53 -4.59
N PRO A 43 -20.07 -16.34 -5.12
CA PRO A 43 -20.35 -15.38 -6.19
C PRO A 43 -20.62 -13.95 -5.71
N VAL A 44 -20.21 -12.95 -6.50
CA VAL A 44 -20.71 -11.56 -6.39
C VAL A 44 -21.25 -11.13 -7.76
N THR A 45 -22.56 -10.88 -7.78
CA THR A 45 -23.31 -10.30 -8.90
C THR A 45 -22.94 -8.83 -9.10
N SER A 46 -22.70 -8.46 -10.34
CA SER A 46 -22.40 -7.13 -10.85
C SER A 46 -23.65 -6.29 -11.19
N SER A 47 -23.64 -5.00 -10.87
CA SER A 47 -24.26 -3.91 -11.68
C SER A 47 -23.62 -2.58 -11.25
N THR A 48 -22.80 -1.93 -12.07
CA THR A 48 -23.15 -0.90 -13.08
C THR A 48 -23.90 0.31 -12.49
N GLY A 49 -23.26 1.50 -12.57
CA GLY A 49 -23.67 2.79 -11.98
C GLY A 49 -24.98 3.40 -12.50
N PRO A 50 -25.32 4.66 -12.13
CA PRO A 50 -24.66 5.84 -12.75
C PRO A 50 -24.53 7.12 -11.87
N GLU A 51 -23.99 8.17 -12.51
CA GLU A 51 -23.72 9.56 -12.06
C GLU A 51 -24.92 10.37 -11.49
N ALA A 52 -24.54 11.32 -10.62
CA ALA A 52 -25.04 12.68 -10.29
C ALA A 52 -26.47 13.16 -10.69
N LEU A 53 -27.19 13.82 -9.75
CA LEU A 53 -27.41 15.30 -9.67
C LEU A 53 -28.55 15.67 -8.67
N TYR A 54 -28.32 16.71 -7.84
CA TYR A 54 -29.27 17.71 -7.26
C TYR A 54 -30.41 17.29 -6.27
N GLY A 55 -30.42 17.90 -5.06
CA GLY A 55 -31.47 17.79 -4.00
C GLY A 55 -32.67 18.73 -4.19
N PRO A 56 -33.31 19.32 -3.14
CA PRO A 56 -33.47 18.97 -1.71
C PRO A 56 -34.98 18.84 -1.29
N GLY A 57 -35.30 18.32 -0.10
CA GLY A 57 -36.68 18.36 0.42
C GLY A 57 -36.86 17.71 1.79
N ALA A 58 -37.34 18.47 2.77
CA ALA A 58 -37.58 18.10 4.16
C ALA A 58 -39.02 17.55 4.38
N PRO A 59 -39.54 17.46 5.63
CA PRO A 59 -39.78 16.24 6.40
C PRO A 59 -41.27 15.88 6.54
N THR A 60 -41.60 14.63 6.91
CA THR A 60 -42.90 14.30 7.54
C THR A 60 -42.78 13.10 8.48
N GLU A 61 -43.28 13.31 9.70
CA GLU A 61 -43.56 12.35 10.76
C GLU A 61 -44.78 11.49 10.41
N ASP A 62 -44.83 10.23 10.86
CA ASP A 62 -45.92 9.68 11.72
C ASP A 62 -45.88 8.14 11.86
N GLU A 63 -45.70 7.73 13.12
CA GLU A 63 -46.45 6.73 13.91
C GLU A 63 -46.78 5.30 13.39
N ALA A 64 -46.25 4.34 14.17
CA ALA A 64 -46.93 3.17 14.76
C ALA A 64 -47.38 1.96 13.90
N GLY A 65 -46.86 0.77 14.27
CA GLY A 65 -47.65 -0.47 14.23
C GLY A 65 -46.98 -1.77 13.74
N GLN A 66 -46.47 -2.55 14.70
CA GLN A 66 -46.65 -4.01 14.80
C GLN A 66 -45.77 -5.01 14.01
N SER A 67 -44.79 -5.57 14.74
CA SER A 67 -44.38 -6.98 14.86
C SER A 67 -44.45 -7.89 13.62
N ILE A 68 -43.28 -8.25 13.05
CA ILE A 68 -43.03 -9.59 12.50
C ILE A 68 -41.61 -10.03 12.89
N MET A 69 -41.53 -11.24 13.44
CA MET A 69 -40.30 -11.98 13.76
C MET A 69 -39.36 -12.00 12.55
N THR A 70 -38.13 -11.51 12.72
CA THR A 70 -37.05 -11.78 11.78
C THR A 70 -35.85 -12.31 12.55
N THR A 71 -35.53 -13.56 12.23
CA THR A 71 -34.28 -14.29 12.41
C THR A 71 -33.07 -13.37 12.52
N GLY A 72 -32.15 -13.70 13.42
CA GLY A 72 -30.88 -13.01 13.61
C GLY A 72 -30.15 -12.74 12.29
N THR A 73 -30.41 -11.57 11.73
CA THR A 73 -29.53 -10.91 10.78
C THR A 73 -28.59 -10.11 11.66
N THR A 74 -27.48 -10.72 12.02
CA THR A 74 -26.26 -9.97 12.30
C THR A 74 -26.08 -9.07 11.11
N ILE A 75 -26.49 -7.80 11.26
CA ILE A 75 -26.14 -6.73 10.35
C ILE A 75 -24.62 -6.89 10.16
N PRO A 76 -24.12 -7.06 8.93
CA PRO A 76 -22.69 -6.94 8.72
C PRO A 76 -22.39 -5.53 9.21
N VAL A 77 -21.75 -5.45 10.39
CA VAL A 77 -21.02 -4.28 10.83
C VAL A 77 -20.25 -3.89 9.58
N VAL A 78 -20.63 -2.78 8.95
CA VAL A 78 -19.82 -2.16 7.93
C VAL A 78 -18.47 -2.06 8.61
N GLU A 79 -17.51 -2.90 8.17
CA GLU A 79 -16.19 -2.98 8.77
C GLU A 79 -15.68 -1.54 8.80
N GLU A 80 -15.70 -0.97 9.99
CA GLU A 80 -15.06 0.30 10.26
C GLU A 80 -13.58 -0.02 10.09
N GLN A 81 -13.11 0.21 8.87
CA GLN A 81 -11.78 -0.15 8.44
C GLN A 81 -10.84 0.57 9.42
N ASP A 82 -10.12 -0.22 10.21
CA ASP A 82 -9.30 0.30 11.30
C ASP A 82 -8.27 1.26 10.68
N PHE A 83 -8.43 2.55 10.93
CA PHE A 83 -7.59 3.60 10.37
C PHE A 83 -6.11 3.30 10.56
N PHE A 84 -5.71 2.72 11.69
CA PHE A 84 -4.32 2.39 11.96
C PHE A 84 -3.82 1.22 11.10
N VAL A 85 -4.69 0.24 10.82
CA VAL A 85 -4.39 -0.86 9.91
C VAL A 85 -4.21 -0.34 8.49
N ASP A 86 -5.15 0.46 7.99
CA ASP A 86 -5.08 1.03 6.65
C ASP A 86 -3.89 1.97 6.48
N TYR A 87 -3.64 2.82 7.47
CA TYR A 87 -2.49 3.71 7.48
C TYR A 87 -1.17 2.93 7.41
N ARG A 88 -1.03 1.87 8.22
CA ARG A 88 0.17 1.00 8.19
C ARG A 88 0.33 0.31 6.85
N LEU A 89 -0.78 -0.18 6.27
CA LEU A 89 -0.77 -0.85 4.98
C LEU A 89 -0.34 0.11 3.86
N GLU A 90 -0.93 1.30 3.82
CA GLU A 90 -0.59 2.30 2.82
C GLU A 90 0.86 2.78 2.95
N ARG A 91 1.31 3.04 4.18
CA ARG A 91 2.71 3.34 4.47
C ARG A 91 3.65 2.23 3.99
N SER A 92 3.29 0.96 4.21
CA SER A 92 4.07 -0.20 3.77
C SER A 92 4.14 -0.28 2.23
N ARG A 93 3.03 -0.05 1.53
CA ARG A 93 3.00 0.02 0.06
C ARG A 93 3.90 1.11 -0.48
N MET A 94 3.80 2.32 0.06
CA MET A 94 4.62 3.46 -0.36
C MET A 94 6.11 3.21 -0.10
N ARG A 95 6.46 2.57 1.02
CA ARG A 95 7.84 2.15 1.31
C ARG A 95 8.34 1.08 0.37
N GLY A 96 7.52 0.06 0.09
CA GLY A 96 7.88 -1.00 -0.86
C GLY A 96 8.25 -0.43 -2.23
N GLN A 97 7.43 0.50 -2.75
CA GLN A 97 7.70 1.18 -4.02
C GLN A 97 9.01 1.99 -3.98
N ARG A 98 9.25 2.74 -2.91
CA ARG A 98 10.50 3.51 -2.74
C ARG A 98 11.72 2.60 -2.66
N VAL A 99 11.65 1.51 -1.91
CA VAL A 99 12.73 0.52 -1.78
C VAL A 99 13.03 -0.12 -3.13
N GLU A 100 12.00 -0.48 -3.90
CA GLU A 100 12.19 -1.06 -5.22
C GLU A 100 12.89 -0.09 -6.16
N TRP A 101 12.43 1.16 -6.21
CA TRP A 101 13.07 2.20 -7.01
C TRP A 101 14.53 2.44 -6.61
N LEU A 102 14.83 2.50 -5.30
CA LEU A 102 16.23 2.63 -4.83
C LEU A 102 17.08 1.42 -5.23
N ARG A 103 16.52 0.20 -5.21
CA ARG A 103 17.21 -1.01 -5.67
C ARG A 103 17.49 -0.98 -7.17
N GLU A 104 16.56 -0.50 -7.98
CA GLU A 104 16.79 -0.30 -9.42
C GLU A 104 17.95 0.66 -9.65
N VAL A 105 18.01 1.78 -8.92
CA VAL A 105 19.10 2.75 -9.02
C VAL A 105 20.45 2.13 -8.62
N ILE A 106 20.47 1.34 -7.55
CA ILE A 106 21.66 0.64 -7.06
C ILE A 106 22.15 -0.41 -8.07
N ASN A 107 21.24 -1.15 -8.69
CA ASN A 107 21.57 -2.23 -9.62
C ASN A 107 21.83 -1.73 -11.05
N ASN A 108 21.57 -0.46 -11.34
CA ASN A 108 21.81 0.11 -12.66
C ASN A 108 23.30 0.36 -12.90
N ILE A 109 23.87 -0.34 -13.87
CA ILE A 109 25.28 -0.24 -14.29
C ILE A 109 25.62 1.15 -14.85
N ASN A 110 24.62 1.88 -15.37
CA ASN A 110 24.80 3.23 -15.91
C ASN A 110 24.75 4.34 -14.84
N SER A 111 24.34 4.03 -13.61
CA SER A 111 24.35 4.98 -12.50
C SER A 111 25.79 5.24 -12.04
N SER A 112 26.11 6.49 -11.72
CA SER A 112 27.42 6.82 -11.13
C SER A 112 27.57 6.22 -9.73
N ASP A 113 28.81 6.04 -9.28
CA ASP A 113 29.13 5.50 -7.96
C ASP A 113 28.53 6.36 -6.83
N ASP A 114 28.57 7.69 -6.96
CA ASP A 114 27.93 8.64 -6.03
C ASP A 114 26.41 8.46 -5.96
N THR A 115 25.75 8.25 -7.10
CA THR A 115 24.31 8.02 -7.16
C THR A 115 23.93 6.70 -6.47
N ARG A 116 24.71 5.64 -6.70
CA ARG A 116 24.51 4.35 -6.03
C ARG A 116 24.74 4.46 -4.52
N GLN A 117 25.77 5.19 -4.10
CA GLN A 117 26.04 5.41 -2.68
C GLN A 117 24.89 6.15 -2.00
N LYS A 118 24.40 7.24 -2.59
CA LYS A 118 23.22 7.97 -2.07
C LYS A 118 21.99 7.07 -1.98
N ALA A 119 21.76 6.23 -2.98
CA ALA A 119 20.63 5.30 -2.95
C ALA A 119 20.77 4.25 -1.83
N GLN A 120 21.98 3.77 -1.54
CA GLN A 120 22.26 2.90 -0.39
C GLN A 120 22.03 3.64 0.93
N ASP A 121 22.46 4.89 1.04
CA ASP A 121 22.28 5.70 2.24
C ASP A 121 20.79 5.94 2.52
N HIS A 122 20.01 6.25 1.48
CA HIS A 122 18.54 6.35 1.60
C HIS A 122 17.89 5.03 2.00
N LEU A 123 18.37 3.89 1.48
CA LEU A 123 17.85 2.58 1.87
C LEU A 123 18.11 2.30 3.36
N MET A 124 19.31 2.61 3.85
CA MET A 124 19.65 2.50 5.27
C MET A 124 18.82 3.46 6.13
N ALA A 125 18.57 4.68 5.66
CA ALA A 125 17.72 5.65 6.35
C ALA A 125 16.29 5.14 6.53
N ILE A 126 15.70 4.54 5.47
CA ILE A 126 14.37 3.91 5.54
C ILE A 126 14.35 2.77 6.56
N SER A 127 15.37 1.91 6.58
CA SER A 127 15.44 0.82 7.57
C SER A 127 15.50 1.34 9.00
N ARG A 128 16.35 2.35 9.27
CA ARG A 128 16.48 2.96 10.60
C ARG A 128 15.19 3.64 11.05
N SER A 129 14.50 4.35 10.15
CA SER A 129 13.22 4.98 10.50
C SER A 129 12.15 3.93 10.80
N MET A 130 12.08 2.83 10.04
CA MET A 130 11.15 1.73 10.32
C MET A 130 11.37 1.09 11.70
N GLU A 131 12.62 0.86 12.09
CA GLU A 131 12.97 0.35 13.42
C GLU A 131 12.51 1.32 14.51
N LYS A 132 12.83 2.61 14.35
CA LYS A 132 12.48 3.65 15.32
C LYS A 132 10.97 3.86 15.45
N GLU A 133 10.24 3.84 14.35
CA GLU A 133 8.78 3.91 14.37
C GLU A 133 8.18 2.72 15.11
N THR A 134 8.65 1.50 14.82
CA THR A 134 8.14 0.30 15.49
C THR A 134 8.44 0.32 17.00
N GLU A 135 9.65 0.74 17.37
CA GLU A 135 10.05 0.94 18.77
C GLU A 135 9.12 1.94 19.46
N LEU A 136 8.88 3.11 18.84
CA LEU A 136 8.03 4.17 19.39
C LEU A 136 6.56 3.74 19.49
N GLU A 137 6.01 3.10 18.46
CA GLU A 137 4.64 2.56 18.47
C GLU A 137 4.46 1.58 19.65
N ASN A 138 5.44 0.69 19.87
CA ASN A 138 5.44 -0.23 21.02
C ASN A 138 5.51 0.50 22.37
N LEU A 139 6.38 1.51 22.48
CA LEU A 139 6.53 2.29 23.71
C LEU A 139 5.29 3.11 24.05
N ILE A 140 4.60 3.65 23.03
CA ILE A 140 3.34 4.38 23.21
C ILE A 140 2.24 3.41 23.65
N ARG A 141 2.10 2.24 23.01
CA ARG A 141 1.16 1.21 23.47
C ARG A 141 1.44 0.76 24.90
N ALA A 142 2.71 0.57 25.26
CA ALA A 142 3.12 0.21 26.61
C ALA A 142 2.77 1.27 27.68
N LYS A 143 2.58 2.54 27.29
CA LYS A 143 2.09 3.59 28.19
C LYS A 143 0.58 3.51 28.48
N GLY A 144 -0.18 2.72 27.74
CA GLY A 144 -1.62 2.53 27.93
C GLY A 144 -2.51 3.08 26.82
N PHE A 145 -1.94 3.55 25.71
CA PHE A 145 -2.72 3.91 24.51
C PHE A 145 -3.09 2.66 23.71
N LYS A 146 -4.29 2.64 23.13
CA LYS A 146 -4.84 1.45 22.43
C LYS A 146 -4.03 1.12 21.17
N ASP A 147 -3.88 2.08 20.28
CA ASP A 147 -2.93 1.99 19.16
C ASP A 147 -2.26 3.34 18.89
N ALA A 148 -1.13 3.28 18.19
CA ALA A 148 -0.40 4.45 17.71
C ALA A 148 0.31 4.12 16.41
N ALA A 149 0.37 5.10 15.51
CA ALA A 149 1.19 5.07 14.32
C ALA A 149 2.20 6.21 14.38
N VAL A 150 3.47 5.90 14.19
CA VAL A 150 4.54 6.90 14.24
C VAL A 150 5.21 6.99 12.88
N LEU A 151 5.46 8.20 12.41
CA LEU A 151 6.22 8.50 11.21
C LEU A 151 7.46 9.28 11.60
N VAL A 152 8.63 8.70 11.33
CA VAL A 152 9.93 9.34 11.55
C VAL A 152 10.45 9.83 10.21
N ASP A 153 10.54 11.15 10.07
CA ASP A 153 11.23 11.82 8.97
C ASP A 153 12.64 12.25 9.45
N ASP A 154 13.45 12.80 8.56
CA ASP A 154 14.83 13.19 8.84
C ASP A 154 14.92 14.32 9.89
N ARG A 155 13.90 15.18 9.96
CA ARG A 155 13.90 16.38 10.82
C ARG A 155 12.73 16.48 11.78
N SER A 156 11.70 15.66 11.60
CA SER A 156 10.48 15.72 12.39
C SER A 156 9.92 14.33 12.64
N VAL A 157 9.14 14.22 13.71
CA VAL A 157 8.42 12.99 14.03
C VAL A 157 6.95 13.31 14.23
N THR A 158 6.10 12.57 13.54
CA THR A 158 4.65 12.68 13.69
C THR A 158 4.12 11.42 14.36
N ALA A 159 3.51 11.56 15.53
CA ALA A 159 2.86 10.48 16.25
C ALA A 159 1.34 10.66 16.19
N ILE A 160 0.65 9.70 15.58
CA ILE A 160 -0.81 9.62 15.55
C ILE A 160 -1.22 8.61 16.60
N ILE A 161 -2.10 9.00 17.53
CA ILE A 161 -2.45 8.19 18.70
C ILE A 161 -3.95 7.99 18.77
N GLU A 162 -4.37 6.75 18.99
CA GLU A 162 -5.76 6.41 19.20
C GLU A 162 -6.23 6.96 20.55
N SER A 163 -6.87 8.12 20.51
CA SER A 163 -7.46 8.77 21.68
C SER A 163 -8.41 9.88 21.23
N ASN A 164 -9.57 9.99 21.90
CA ASN A 164 -10.53 11.07 21.66
C ASN A 164 -9.96 12.44 22.04
N ARG A 165 -9.16 12.50 23.11
CA ARG A 165 -8.50 13.72 23.60
C ARG A 165 -7.22 13.35 24.31
N LEU A 166 -6.18 14.15 24.12
CA LEU A 166 -4.93 14.05 24.87
C LEU A 166 -4.84 15.21 25.86
N THR A 167 -4.47 14.91 27.09
CA THR A 167 -4.13 15.91 28.11
C THR A 167 -2.77 16.55 27.79
N ALA A 168 -2.51 17.74 28.36
CA ALA A 168 -1.22 18.39 28.22
C ALA A 168 -0.06 17.55 28.80
N GLU A 169 -0.33 16.79 29.88
CA GLU A 169 0.64 15.88 30.48
C GLU A 169 0.98 14.71 29.56
N GLU A 170 -0.03 14.08 28.94
CA GLU A 170 0.19 13.00 27.96
C GLU A 170 0.95 13.49 26.74
N LEU A 171 0.57 14.64 26.18
CA LEU A 171 1.27 15.28 25.07
C LEU A 171 2.76 15.50 25.39
N SER A 172 3.06 16.07 26.56
CA SER A 172 4.44 16.30 27.01
C SER A 172 5.19 14.98 27.22
N SER A 173 4.53 13.98 27.80
CA SER A 173 5.09 12.65 28.06
C SER A 173 5.46 11.92 26.77
N ILE A 174 4.59 11.97 25.76
CA ILE A 174 4.81 11.39 24.43
C ILE A 174 5.91 12.16 23.71
N ALA A 175 5.83 13.50 23.64
CA ALA A 175 6.82 14.32 22.97
C ALA A 175 8.23 14.11 23.55
N GLY A 176 8.35 14.03 24.88
CA GLY A 176 9.60 13.73 25.56
C GLY A 176 10.10 12.31 25.28
N LEU A 177 9.21 11.32 25.20
CA LEU A 177 9.58 9.95 24.84
C LEU A 177 10.13 9.88 23.41
N VAL A 178 9.42 10.48 22.47
CA VAL A 178 9.79 10.52 21.05
C VAL A 178 11.14 11.22 20.89
N SER A 179 11.29 12.41 21.47
CA SER A 179 12.54 13.19 21.41
C SER A 179 13.73 12.41 21.96
N ARG A 180 13.58 11.69 23.09
CA ARG A 180 14.67 10.88 23.66
C ARG A 180 15.04 9.67 22.81
N SER A 181 14.10 9.06 22.10
CA SER A 181 14.37 7.85 21.29
C SER A 181 14.95 8.18 19.91
N THR A 182 14.54 9.31 19.32
CA THR A 182 14.96 9.71 17.96
C THR A 182 16.07 10.76 17.94
N GLY A 183 16.31 11.46 19.05
CA GLY A 183 17.24 12.59 19.10
C GLY A 183 16.72 13.87 18.45
N VAL A 184 15.45 13.87 17.99
CA VAL A 184 14.81 15.05 17.40
C VAL A 184 14.40 16.02 18.51
N GLU A 185 14.57 17.32 18.28
CA GLU A 185 14.16 18.34 19.23
C GLU A 185 12.65 18.29 19.49
N PRO A 186 12.18 18.52 20.73
CA PRO A 186 10.75 18.45 21.06
C PRO A 186 9.86 19.33 20.19
N GLN A 187 10.38 20.46 19.69
CA GLN A 187 9.65 21.38 18.81
C GLN A 187 9.32 20.79 17.43
N ASN A 188 10.04 19.74 17.01
CA ASN A 188 9.81 19.06 15.74
C ASN A 188 9.01 17.76 15.92
N VAL A 189 8.47 17.52 17.12
CA VAL A 189 7.58 16.39 17.40
C VAL A 189 6.14 16.87 17.36
N VAL A 190 5.35 16.31 16.44
CA VAL A 190 3.93 16.59 16.28
C VAL A 190 3.14 15.39 16.79
N VAL A 191 2.22 15.62 17.73
CA VAL A 191 1.35 14.58 18.29
C VAL A 191 -0.10 14.90 17.92
N ILE A 192 -0.77 13.94 17.27
CA ILE A 192 -2.12 14.10 16.73
C ILE A 192 -3.03 13.05 17.39
N PRO A 193 -4.04 13.47 18.20
CA PRO A 193 -5.07 12.56 18.66
C PRO A 193 -6.02 12.18 17.53
N ARG A 194 -6.36 10.91 17.42
CA ARG A 194 -7.41 10.40 16.53
C ARG A 194 -8.40 9.58 17.37
N GLY A 195 -9.61 10.09 17.53
CA GLY A 195 -10.73 9.30 18.07
C GLY A 195 -11.22 8.32 17.03
N VAL A 196 -11.56 7.09 17.44
CA VAL A 196 -12.39 6.17 16.65
C VAL A 196 -13.81 6.39 17.17
N GLU A 197 -14.75 6.72 16.28
CA GLU A 197 -16.14 7.03 16.67
C GLU A 197 -16.91 5.75 17.07
#